data_AF-A0A2P5GVE3-F1
#
_entry.id   AF-A0A2P5GVE3-F1
#
_cell.length_a   1.000
_cell.length_b   1.000
_cell.length_c   1.000
_cell.angle_alpha   90.00
_cell.angle_beta   90.00
_cell.angle_gamma   90.00
#
_symmetry.space_group_name_H-M   'P 1'
#
loop_
_entity.id
_entity.type
_entity.pdbx_description
1 polymer ?
#
loop_
_entity_poly.entity_id
_entity_poly.type
_entity_poly.pdbx_seq_one_letter_code
_entity_poly.pdbx_strand_id
1 'polypeptide(L)'
;MSEYYVYSTLTGSQAYHIYRNGGADLPLVDRVVMVAGGANVADKHFVTPKGVVTPITADELELLEKNPVFAVHKANGFITVEEKAIPVEKVVSDLEARDESAPLTDSDFIAKDQKPPKVVTNKKSA
;
A
#
# COMPACT_ATOMS: atom_id res chain seq x y z
N MET A 1 13.68 6.90 21.05
CA MET A 1 13.60 6.35 19.69
C MET A 1 12.16 6.49 19.28
N SER A 2 11.85 7.47 18.42
CA SER A 2 10.50 7.63 17.90
C SER A 2 10.28 6.54 16.86
N GLU A 3 9.27 5.70 17.07
CA GLU A 3 8.85 4.67 16.14
C GLU A 3 7.74 5.25 15.26
N TYR A 4 7.93 5.21 13.95
CA TYR A 4 6.90 5.52 12.97
C TYR A 4 6.36 4.22 12.40
N TYR A 5 5.08 4.22 12.02
CA TYR A 5 4.41 3.07 11.44
C TYR A 5 4.04 3.41 10.00
N VAL A 6 4.61 2.66 9.07
CA VAL A 6 4.26 2.73 7.65
C VAL A 6 3.14 1.75 7.36
N TYR A 7 2.01 2.25 6.89
CA TYR A 7 0.88 1.47 6.42
C TYR A 7 0.94 1.39 4.90
N SER A 8 0.83 0.18 4.36
CA SER A 8 0.95 -0.09 2.93
C SER A 8 -0.21 -0.96 2.46
N THR A 9 -0.87 -0.56 1.37
CA THR A 9 -1.81 -1.39 0.60
C THR A 9 -1.15 -2.10 -0.58
N LEU A 10 0.18 -2.12 -0.62
CA LEU A 10 0.92 -2.80 -1.68
C LEU A 10 0.87 -4.33 -1.50
N THR A 11 0.59 -5.02 -2.60
CA THR A 11 0.65 -6.49 -2.69
C THR A 11 2.09 -6.99 -2.56
N GLY A 12 3.04 -6.31 -3.22
CA GLY A 12 4.46 -6.63 -3.21
C GLY A 12 5.22 -5.95 -2.06
N SER A 13 6.15 -6.67 -1.44
CA SER A 13 7.10 -6.07 -0.50
C SER A 13 8.14 -5.25 -1.25
N GLN A 14 8.34 -4.00 -0.83
CA GLN A 14 9.22 -3.07 -1.53
C GLN A 14 10.48 -2.79 -0.73
N ALA A 15 11.64 -3.01 -1.36
CA ALA A 15 12.94 -2.64 -0.83
C ALA A 15 13.37 -1.28 -1.42
N TYR A 16 13.30 -0.22 -0.62
CA TYR A 16 13.72 1.11 -1.03
C TYR A 16 15.23 1.26 -0.85
N HIS A 17 15.92 1.33 -1.98
CA HIS A 17 17.36 1.51 -2.03
C HIS A 17 17.68 2.99 -1.99
N ILE A 18 18.55 3.38 -1.05
CA ILE A 18 19.00 4.76 -0.90
C ILE A 18 20.44 4.81 -1.38
N TYR A 19 20.63 5.59 -2.43
CA TYR A 19 21.91 5.71 -3.10
C TYR A 19 22.65 6.95 -2.60
N ARG A 20 23.96 6.79 -2.42
CA ARG A 20 24.89 7.90 -2.21
C ARG A 20 25.83 8.00 -3.41
N ASN A 21 26.36 9.19 -3.65
CA ASN A 21 27.30 9.38 -4.74
C ASN A 21 28.63 8.70 -4.41
N GLY A 22 28.97 7.64 -5.13
CA GLY A 22 30.08 6.75 -4.83
C GLY A 22 31.38 7.08 -5.56
N GLY A 23 31.58 8.33 -5.98
CA GLY A 23 32.69 8.70 -6.86
C GLY A 23 32.58 8.06 -8.26
N ALA A 24 33.27 8.66 -9.24
CA ALA A 24 33.27 8.20 -10.64
C ALA A 24 31.85 7.98 -11.25
N ASP A 25 30.86 8.79 -10.86
CA ASP A 25 29.46 8.73 -11.30
C ASP A 25 28.72 7.40 -11.04
N LEU A 26 29.24 6.54 -10.16
CA LEU A 26 28.57 5.30 -9.77
C LEU A 26 27.83 5.48 -8.43
N PRO A 27 26.49 5.38 -8.40
CA PRO A 27 25.74 5.41 -7.16
C PRO A 27 26.01 4.12 -6.35
N LEU A 28 26.44 4.28 -5.10
CA LEU A 28 26.58 3.17 -4.15
C LEU A 28 25.32 3.08 -3.29
N VAL A 29 24.85 1.86 -3.02
CA VAL A 29 23.75 1.63 -2.08
C VAL A 29 24.29 1.91 -0.67
N ASP A 30 23.75 2.94 -0.02
CA ASP A 30 24.13 3.33 1.34
C ASP A 30 23.26 2.61 2.38
N ARG A 31 21.95 2.55 2.11
CA ARG A 31 20.98 1.88 2.98
C ARG A 31 19.82 1.29 2.17
N VAL A 32 19.24 0.21 2.69
CA VAL A 32 18.01 -0.38 2.15
C VAL A 32 16.97 -0.43 3.26
N VAL A 33 15.81 0.16 3.02
CA VAL A 33 14.67 0.11 3.94
C VAL A 33 13.59 -0.77 3.32
N MET A 34 13.21 -1.83 4.02
CA MET A 34 12.21 -2.79 3.56
C MET A 34 10.85 -2.45 4.15
N VAL A 35 9.88 -2.15 3.28
CA VAL A 35 8.47 -2.00 3.66
C VAL A 35 7.74 -3.27 3.26
N ALA A 36 7.12 -3.92 4.24
CA ALA A 36 6.38 -5.15 3.98
C ALA A 36 5.13 -4.88 3.14
N GLY A 37 4.95 -5.69 2.11
CA GLY A 37 3.72 -5.79 1.35
C GLY A 37 3.00 -7.08 1.70
N GLY A 38 1.85 -7.30 1.07
CA GLY A 38 0.98 -8.46 1.33
C GLY A 38 -0.48 -8.10 1.44
N ALA A 39 -0.84 -6.84 1.16
CA ALA A 39 -2.22 -6.45 0.99
C ALA A 39 -2.88 -7.32 -0.10
N ASN A 40 -4.10 -7.79 0.16
CA ASN A 40 -4.89 -8.62 -0.75
C ASN A 40 -4.26 -9.99 -1.10
N VAL A 41 -3.18 -10.41 -0.44
CA VAL A 41 -2.58 -11.75 -0.58
C VAL A 41 -3.01 -12.62 0.59
N ALA A 42 -3.56 -13.81 0.33
CA ALA A 42 -3.92 -14.74 1.39
C ALA A 42 -2.68 -15.22 2.15
N ASP A 43 -2.71 -15.11 3.48
CA ASP A 43 -1.66 -15.62 4.34
C ASP A 43 -1.78 -17.15 4.56
N LYS A 44 -0.86 -17.72 5.36
CA LYS A 44 -0.87 -19.15 5.71
C LYS A 44 -2.11 -19.59 6.49
N HIS A 45 -2.88 -18.64 7.04
CA HIS A 45 -4.12 -18.86 7.77
C HIS A 45 -5.37 -18.53 6.93
N PHE A 46 -5.21 -18.34 5.61
CA PHE A 46 -6.27 -17.95 4.69
C PHE A 46 -6.93 -16.60 4.99
N VAL A 47 -6.24 -15.72 5.71
CA VAL A 47 -6.66 -14.34 5.94
C VAL A 47 -6.09 -13.46 4.83
N THR A 48 -6.93 -12.63 4.20
CA THR A 48 -6.51 -11.61 3.24
C THR A 48 -6.46 -10.24 3.95
N PRO A 49 -5.30 -9.83 4.47
CA PRO A 49 -5.15 -8.54 5.10
C PRO A 49 -5.38 -7.44 4.05
N LYS A 50 -6.10 -6.39 4.42
CA LYS A 50 -6.34 -5.25 3.52
C LYS A 50 -5.09 -4.37 3.36
N GLY A 51 -4.17 -4.43 4.31
CA GLY A 51 -2.90 -3.72 4.28
C GLY A 51 -1.95 -4.26 5.34
N VAL A 52 -0.72 -3.74 5.32
CA VAL A 52 0.39 -4.21 6.15
C VAL A 52 1.01 -3.02 6.87
N VAL A 53 1.38 -3.23 8.14
CA VAL A 53 2.12 -2.24 8.93
C VAL A 53 3.57 -2.66 9.08
N THR A 54 4.48 -1.71 8.84
CA THR A 54 5.92 -1.88 9.07
C THR A 54 6.40 -0.81 10.05
N PRO A 55 6.92 -1.18 11.24
CA PRO A 55 7.55 -0.22 12.14
C PRO A 55 8.92 0.19 11.58
N ILE A 56 9.19 1.49 11.57
CA ILE A 56 10.46 2.08 11.15
C ILE A 56 10.91 3.15 12.15
N THR A 57 12.20 3.46 12.13
CA THR A 57 12.77 4.56 12.93
C THR A 57 12.58 5.92 12.25
N ALA A 58 12.66 7.00 13.03
CA ALA A 58 12.64 8.37 12.50
C ALA A 58 13.71 8.61 11.42
N ASP A 59 14.93 8.11 11.63
CA ASP A 59 16.04 8.23 10.68
C ASP A 59 15.73 7.53 9.35
N GLU A 60 15.07 6.36 9.39
CA GLU A 60 14.64 5.64 8.20
C GLU A 60 13.50 6.34 7.47
N LEU A 61 12.60 7.00 8.20
CA LEU A 61 11.52 7.78 7.60
C LEU A 61 12.09 8.97 6.80
N GLU A 62 12.99 9.76 7.37
CA GLU A 62 13.62 10.89 6.67
C GLU A 62 14.34 10.45 5.39
N LEU A 63 14.92 9.26 5.45
CA LEU A 63 15.61 8.61 4.35
C LEU A 63 14.64 8.11 3.28
N LEU A 64 13.50 7.52 3.68
CA LEU A 64 12.42 7.10 2.79
C LEU A 64 11.74 8.29 2.09
N GLU A 65 11.52 9.40 2.78
CA GLU A 65 10.91 10.59 2.18
C GLU A 65 11.77 11.22 1.07
N LYS A 66 13.09 11.00 1.10
CA LYS A 66 14.00 11.38 0.01
C LYS A 66 13.96 10.43 -1.18
N ASN A 67 13.38 9.23 -1.03
CA ASN A 67 13.27 8.27 -2.11
C ASN A 67 12.11 8.63 -3.05
N PRO A 68 12.36 8.85 -4.35
CA PRO A 68 11.32 9.27 -5.28
C PRO A 68 10.21 8.22 -5.45
N VAL A 69 10.53 6.93 -5.36
CA VAL A 69 9.55 5.85 -5.50
C VAL A 69 8.60 5.84 -4.30
N PHE A 70 9.13 6.05 -3.10
CA PHE A 70 8.32 6.14 -1.88
C PHE A 70 7.36 7.35 -1.94
N ALA A 71 7.86 8.49 -2.41
CA ALA A 71 7.05 9.69 -2.60
C ALA A 71 5.90 9.46 -3.59
N VAL A 72 6.16 8.75 -4.70
CA VAL A 72 5.11 8.39 -5.69
C VAL A 72 4.05 7.49 -5.06
N HIS A 73 4.45 6.45 -4.32
CA HIS A 73 3.49 5.56 -3.67
C HIS A 73 2.63 6.27 -2.60
N LYS A 74 3.23 7.20 -1.85
CA LYS A 74 2.52 8.07 -0.90
C LYS A 74 1.54 9.01 -1.62
N ALA A 75 1.96 9.62 -2.73
CA ALA A 75 1.12 10.53 -3.52
C ALA A 75 -0.06 9.81 -4.18
N ASN A 76 0.14 8.55 -4.61
CA ASN A 76 -0.91 7.71 -5.17
C ASN A 76 -1.86 7.11 -4.12
N GLY A 77 -1.63 7.37 -2.83
CA GLY A 77 -2.51 6.90 -1.76
C GLY A 77 -2.34 5.42 -1.38
N PHE A 78 -1.24 4.77 -1.78
CA PHE A 78 -0.95 3.37 -1.39
C PHE A 78 -0.19 3.25 -0.08
N ILE A 79 0.43 4.35 0.38
CA ILE A 79 1.25 4.37 1.59
C ILE A 79 0.88 5.58 2.47
N THR A 80 0.71 5.34 3.77
CA THR A 80 0.64 6.38 4.80
C THR A 80 1.61 6.11 5.93
N VAL A 81 2.01 7.17 6.63
CA VAL A 81 2.92 7.09 7.77
C VAL A 81 2.25 7.76 8.95
N GLU A 82 2.23 7.07 10.09
CA GLU A 82 1.69 7.59 11.34
C GLU A 82 2.73 7.48 12.45
N GLU A 83 2.74 8.46 13.35
CA GLU A 83 3.60 8.45 14.55
C GLU A 83 3.03 7.57 15.68
N LYS A 84 1.78 7.14 15.54
CA LYS A 84 1.09 6.32 16.54
C LYS A 84 0.68 4.99 15.92
N ALA A 85 0.73 3.94 16.73
CA ALA A 85 0.20 2.63 16.35
C ALA A 85 -1.33 2.71 16.28
N ILE A 86 -1.86 2.84 15.07
CA ILE A 86 -3.30 2.78 14.75
C ILE A 86 -3.62 1.38 14.18
N PRO A 87 -4.81 0.80 14.46
CA PRO A 87 -5.23 -0.44 13.84
C PRO A 87 -5.21 -0.33 12.31
N VAL A 88 -4.57 -1.32 11.67
CA VAL A 88 -4.34 -1.34 10.21
C VAL A 88 -5.64 -1.19 9.43
N GLU A 89 -6.72 -1.80 9.92
CA GLU A 89 -8.04 -1.79 9.27
C GLU A 89 -8.64 -0.39 9.15
N LYS A 90 -8.29 0.52 10.07
CA LYS A 90 -8.78 1.90 10.06
C LYS A 90 -7.97 2.80 9.13
N VAL A 91 -6.66 2.60 9.07
CA VAL A 91 -5.81 3.43 8.20
C VAL A 91 -5.99 3.00 6.75
N VAL A 92 -6.11 1.70 6.51
CA VAL A 92 -6.23 1.12 5.18
C VAL A 92 -7.59 1.38 4.51
N SER A 93 -8.65 1.65 5.27
CA SER A 93 -9.95 2.00 4.67
C SER A 93 -9.89 3.29 3.85
N ASP A 94 -8.96 4.18 4.20
CA ASP A 94 -8.80 5.48 3.56
C ASP A 94 -7.71 5.47 2.48
N LEU A 95 -7.05 4.32 2.27
CA LEU A 95 -6.01 4.12 1.25
C LEU A 95 -6.58 3.54 -0.04
N GLU A 96 -5.93 3.86 -1.15
CA GLU A 96 -6.25 3.27 -2.44
C GLU A 96 -5.88 1.79 -2.43
N ALA A 97 -6.91 0.95 -2.61
CA ALA A 97 -6.77 -0.50 -2.62
C ALA A 97 -6.74 -1.08 -4.05
N ARG A 98 -7.06 -0.28 -5.07
CA ARG A 98 -7.16 -0.70 -6.47
C ARG A 98 -6.14 0.08 -7.29
N ASP A 99 -5.35 -0.64 -8.10
CA ASP A 99 -4.54 -0.02 -9.14
C ASP A 99 -5.31 0.00 -10.48
N GLU A 100 -4.73 0.66 -11.49
CA GLU A 100 -5.33 0.76 -12.83
C GLU A 100 -5.41 -0.58 -13.59
N SER A 101 -4.74 -1.63 -13.10
CA SER A 101 -4.82 -2.98 -13.65
C SER A 101 -5.93 -3.83 -13.03
N ALA A 102 -6.55 -3.36 -11.95
CA ALA A 102 -7.64 -4.06 -11.28
C ALA A 102 -8.85 -4.23 -12.24
N PRO A 103 -9.43 -5.44 -12.34
CA PRO A 103 -10.53 -5.71 -13.26
C PRO A 103 -11.73 -4.82 -12.94
N LEU A 104 -12.32 -4.20 -13.97
CA LEU A 104 -13.54 -3.42 -13.82
C LEU A 104 -14.65 -4.30 -13.23
N THR A 105 -15.32 -3.75 -12.23
CA THR A 105 -16.48 -4.32 -11.57
C THR A 105 -17.73 -3.60 -12.04
N ASP A 106 -18.90 -4.23 -11.89
CA ASP A 106 -20.17 -3.59 -12.24
C ASP A 106 -20.36 -2.22 -11.58
N SER A 107 -19.73 -2.01 -10.41
CA SER A 107 -19.73 -0.73 -9.68
C SER A 107 -18.93 0.37 -10.38
N ASP A 108 -17.92 0.04 -11.17
CA ASP A 108 -17.09 1.00 -11.91
C ASP A 108 -17.82 1.57 -13.13
N PHE A 109 -18.89 0.90 -13.59
CA PHE A 109 -19.76 1.36 -14.68
C PHE A 109 -20.95 2.19 -14.18
N ILE A 110 -21.10 2.35 -12.86
CA ILE A 110 -22.15 3.16 -12.24
C ILE A 110 -21.62 4.59 -12.11
N ALA A 111 -22.16 5.53 -12.88
CA ALA A 111 -21.86 6.95 -12.74
C ALA A 111 -22.13 7.43 -11.30
N LYS A 112 -21.41 8.45 -10.82
CA LYS A 112 -21.34 8.93 -9.41
C LYS A 112 -22.66 9.22 -8.66
N ASP A 113 -23.84 9.01 -9.27
CA ASP A 113 -25.17 9.22 -8.67
C ASP A 113 -26.23 8.17 -9.06
N GLN A 114 -25.87 7.05 -9.71
CA GLN A 114 -26.82 5.98 -10.03
C GLN A 114 -26.84 4.87 -8.96
N LYS A 115 -28.04 4.41 -8.59
CA LYS A 115 -28.18 3.20 -7.76
C LYS A 115 -28.00 1.97 -8.65
N PRO A 116 -27.28 0.93 -8.19
CA PRO A 116 -27.11 -0.30 -8.96
C PRO A 116 -28.48 -0.89 -9.34
N PRO A 117 -28.66 -1.38 -10.57
CA PRO A 117 -29.86 -2.11 -10.93
C PRO A 117 -29.99 -3.34 -10.02
N LYS A 118 -31.15 -3.53 -9.40
CA LYS A 118 -31.43 -4.72 -8.58
C LYS A 118 -31.42 -5.94 -9.49
N VAL A 119 -30.39 -6.78 -9.37
CA VAL A 119 -30.35 -8.07 -10.06
C VAL A 119 -31.35 -9.00 -9.39
N VAL A 120 -32.44 -9.31 -10.11
CA VAL A 120 -33.42 -10.32 -9.68
C VAL A 120 -32.87 -11.68 -10.10
N THR A 121 -32.24 -12.40 -9.18
CA THR A 121 -31.78 -13.77 -9.47
C THR A 121 -32.98 -14.72 -9.52
N ASN A 122 -33.53 -14.97 -10.71
CA ASN A 122 -34.42 -16.10 -10.96
C ASN A 122 -33.60 -17.40 -11.07
N LYS A 123 -32.99 -17.83 -9.97
CA LYS A 123 -32.36 -19.15 -9.93
C LYS A 123 -33.49 -20.17 -9.69
N LYS A 124 -33.97 -20.82 -10.75
CA LYS A 124 -34.70 -22.08 -10.63
C LYS A 124 -33.70 -23.09 -10.07
N SER A 125 -33.91 -23.50 -8.81
CA SER A 125 -33.28 -24.68 -8.23
C SER A 125 -33.54 -25.87 -9.15
N ALA A 126 -32.47 -26.41 -9.74
CA ALA A 126 -32.45 -27.71 -10.39
C ALA A 126 -31.79 -28.70 -9.43
#